data_AF-A0A966JTD0-F1
#
_entry.id   AF-A0A966JTD0-F1
#
_cell.length_a   1.000
_cell.length_b   1.000
_cell.length_c   1.000
_cell.angle_alpha   90.00
_cell.angle_beta   90.00
_cell.angle_gamma   90.00
#
_symmetry.space_group_name_H-M   'P 1'
#
loop_
_entity.id
_entity.type
_entity.pdbx_description
1 polymer ?
#
loop_
_entity_poly.entity_id
_entity_poly.type
_entity_poly.pdbx_seq_one_letter_code
_entity_poly.pdbx_strand_id
1 'polypeptide(L)'
;MAIRLITRPLRDFTDANVDLNDIAGNDGVLFVRDGVGFAGRGVAARIPLLSAPGFLDAVACDDTVATLGSDGVLLGWHSFDGESGEAILPEVTVAKASDGTAWVTHVEGCSVDLAPPSSTAPRATEFTVRPGVDVATYLRAVAAIRDAVQRGEITKAVVARDIFVESSEPISVHALLRRLRASFGSSYRYSIDGLVGASPELLVARAGDDVSSNPLAGTTPRTGDPVIDARLAAELRASEKNQIEHRVVIDMVHDTLLPWCSYLDWQPEPEVVAVANVQHLGTRIEVAAQNSAPIVASPDSLPVVASSHRATHRLSSQRLRPSFRRCWPPSCDPRRQGRVEALPSTRATRW
;
A
#
# COMPACT_ATOMS: atom_id res chain seq x y z
N MET A 1 4.72 18.24 25.50
CA MET A 1 3.83 17.39 26.31
C MET A 1 4.02 15.96 25.85
N ALA A 2 4.05 14.98 26.75
CA ALA A 2 4.02 13.58 26.36
C ALA A 2 2.65 13.28 25.74
N ILE A 3 2.62 12.65 24.57
CA ILE A 3 1.36 12.25 23.93
C ILE A 3 0.78 11.10 24.74
N ARG A 4 -0.51 11.20 25.06
CA ARG A 4 -1.30 10.13 25.68
C ARG A 4 -2.48 9.80 24.79
N LEU A 5 -2.70 8.53 24.52
CA LEU A 5 -3.82 8.03 23.73
C LEU A 5 -4.92 7.48 24.65
N ILE A 6 -6.16 7.67 24.22
CA ILE A 6 -7.36 7.11 24.84
C ILE A 6 -8.10 6.33 23.77
N THR A 7 -8.32 5.03 24.02
CA THR A 7 -9.05 4.15 23.12
C THR A 7 -10.30 3.60 23.77
N ARG A 8 -11.43 3.78 23.08
CA ARG A 8 -12.76 3.32 23.52
C ARG A 8 -13.52 2.67 22.36
N PRO A 9 -14.46 1.76 22.64
CA PRO A 9 -15.36 1.20 21.63
C PRO A 9 -16.07 2.29 20.82
N LEU A 10 -16.28 2.06 19.52
CA LEU A 10 -16.93 3.05 18.64
C LEU A 10 -18.33 3.45 19.12
N ARG A 11 -19.06 2.49 19.71
CA ARG A 11 -20.39 2.68 20.30
C ARG A 11 -20.44 3.73 21.43
N ASP A 12 -19.31 4.05 22.04
CA ASP A 12 -19.25 5.08 23.09
C ASP A 12 -19.33 6.49 22.50
N PHE A 13 -19.12 6.64 21.17
CA PHE A 13 -19.17 7.90 20.46
C PHE A 13 -20.39 8.02 19.53
N THR A 14 -20.84 6.90 18.95
CA THR A 14 -21.97 6.90 18.01
C THR A 14 -22.58 5.51 17.84
N ASP A 15 -23.90 5.47 17.67
CA ASP A 15 -24.66 4.28 17.26
C ASP A 15 -24.75 4.12 15.74
N ALA A 16 -24.30 5.12 14.97
CA ALA A 16 -24.35 5.10 13.52
C ALA A 16 -23.28 4.16 12.92
N ASN A 17 -23.60 3.53 11.79
CA ASN A 17 -22.58 2.82 11.03
C ASN A 17 -21.64 3.82 10.34
N VAL A 18 -20.40 3.87 10.79
CA VAL A 18 -19.37 4.81 10.30
C VAL A 18 -18.67 4.26 9.05
N ASP A 19 -18.57 5.05 7.99
CA ASP A 19 -17.72 4.74 6.83
C ASP A 19 -16.31 5.30 7.04
N LEU A 20 -15.28 4.45 6.98
CA LEU A 20 -13.89 4.89 7.14
C LEU A 20 -13.46 5.90 6.05
N ASN A 21 -14.06 5.86 4.86
CA ASN A 21 -13.81 6.88 3.84
C ASN A 21 -14.33 8.26 4.27
N ASP A 22 -15.49 8.29 4.94
CA ASP A 22 -16.09 9.53 5.42
C ASP A 22 -15.29 10.08 6.61
N ILE A 23 -14.77 9.20 7.47
CA ILE A 23 -13.83 9.62 8.52
C ILE A 23 -12.59 10.26 7.91
N ALA A 24 -11.93 9.63 6.93
CA ALA A 24 -10.75 10.21 6.30
C ALA A 24 -11.04 11.53 5.56
N GLY A 25 -12.21 11.66 4.93
CA GLY A 25 -12.59 12.90 4.24
C GLY A 25 -11.63 13.27 3.10
N ASN A 26 -11.33 14.57 2.95
CA ASN A 26 -10.42 15.06 1.90
C ASN A 26 -8.98 15.22 2.39
N ASP A 27 -8.77 15.33 3.70
CA ASP A 27 -7.54 15.81 4.34
C ASP A 27 -7.00 14.86 5.41
N GLY A 28 -7.78 13.85 5.80
CA GLY A 28 -7.36 12.81 6.71
C GLY A 28 -6.54 11.70 6.03
N VAL A 29 -6.20 10.71 6.84
CA VAL A 29 -5.47 9.52 6.43
C VAL A 29 -6.39 8.31 6.35
N LEU A 30 -6.10 7.38 5.44
CA LEU A 30 -6.87 6.17 5.22
C LEU A 30 -5.96 5.00 4.87
N PHE A 31 -6.24 3.84 5.45
CA PHE A 31 -5.76 2.55 4.98
C PHE A 31 -6.84 1.50 5.23
N VAL A 32 -7.50 1.03 4.18
CA VAL A 32 -8.70 0.17 4.30
C VAL A 32 -8.79 -0.85 3.18
N ARG A 33 -9.25 -2.06 3.50
CA ARG A 33 -9.61 -3.11 2.55
C ARG A 33 -10.89 -3.79 3.03
N ASP A 34 -11.86 -3.98 2.13
CA ASP A 34 -13.15 -4.64 2.46
C ASP A 34 -13.89 -4.04 3.69
N GLY A 35 -13.70 -2.74 3.94
CA GLY A 35 -14.30 -2.03 5.08
C GLY A 35 -13.56 -2.18 6.41
N VAL A 36 -12.48 -2.96 6.43
CA VAL A 36 -11.60 -3.22 7.58
C VAL A 36 -10.33 -2.37 7.45
N GLY A 37 -9.88 -1.76 8.54
CA GLY A 37 -8.69 -0.93 8.57
C GLY A 37 -8.86 0.32 9.42
N PHE A 38 -8.19 1.41 9.01
CA PHE A 38 -7.99 2.61 9.80
C PHE A 38 -8.30 3.86 8.96
N ALA A 39 -8.92 4.84 9.59
CA ALA A 39 -9.04 6.20 9.08
C ALA A 39 -8.72 7.19 10.19
N GLY A 40 -7.98 8.25 9.88
CA GLY A 40 -7.53 9.23 10.85
C GLY A 40 -7.79 10.67 10.43
N ARG A 41 -7.98 11.54 11.41
CA ARG A 41 -8.07 13.00 11.26
C ARG A 41 -7.04 13.68 12.17
N GLY A 42 -6.58 14.85 11.73
CA GLY A 42 -5.55 15.61 12.42
C GLY A 42 -4.18 14.93 12.38
N VAL A 43 -3.16 15.63 12.87
CA VAL A 43 -1.78 15.14 12.91
C VAL A 43 -1.21 15.47 14.29
N ALA A 44 -1.15 14.47 15.16
CA ALA A 44 -0.55 14.60 16.49
C ALA A 44 0.98 14.58 16.43
N ALA A 45 1.54 13.79 15.50
CA ALA A 45 2.97 13.72 15.27
C ALA A 45 3.30 13.26 13.85
N ARG A 46 4.44 13.73 13.33
CA ARG A 46 5.12 13.19 12.14
C ARG A 46 6.44 12.57 12.59
N ILE A 47 6.69 11.34 12.18
CA ILE A 47 7.84 10.54 12.62
C ILE A 47 8.52 9.96 11.37
N PRO A 48 9.85 10.05 11.23
CA PRO A 48 10.57 9.27 10.22
C PRO A 48 10.19 7.79 10.33
N LEU A 49 9.89 7.11 9.21
CA LEU A 49 9.36 5.75 9.26
C LEU A 49 10.30 4.78 10.01
N LEU A 50 11.62 4.97 9.88
CA LEU A 50 12.64 4.19 10.59
C LEU A 50 12.67 4.41 12.11
N SER A 51 11.95 5.40 12.62
CA SER A 51 11.79 5.65 14.06
C SER A 51 10.38 5.31 14.57
N ALA A 52 9.46 4.97 13.67
CA ALA A 52 8.06 4.70 13.99
C ALA A 52 7.86 3.60 15.05
N PRO A 53 8.56 2.44 15.00
CA PRO A 53 8.38 1.38 16.00
C PRO A 53 8.66 1.85 17.43
N GLY A 54 9.82 2.47 17.67
CA GLY A 54 10.20 2.91 19.01
C GLY A 54 9.43 4.14 19.50
N PHE A 55 8.78 4.89 18.60
CA PHE A 55 7.94 6.01 18.98
C PHE A 55 6.65 5.54 19.66
N LEU A 56 5.94 4.57 19.06
CA LEU A 56 4.69 4.07 19.65
C LEU A 56 4.94 3.48 21.03
N ASP A 57 5.98 2.66 21.21
CA ASP A 57 6.34 2.06 22.51
C ASP A 57 6.48 3.09 23.67
N ALA A 58 6.76 4.35 23.37
CA ALA A 58 6.90 5.43 24.34
C ALA A 58 5.60 6.22 24.60
N VAL A 59 4.54 5.99 23.82
CA VAL A 59 3.24 6.67 23.93
C VAL A 59 2.36 5.91 24.92
N ALA A 60 1.98 6.58 26.01
CA ALA A 60 1.06 5.98 26.97
C ALA A 60 -0.34 5.83 26.34
N CYS A 61 -0.97 4.67 26.48
CA CYS A 61 -2.32 4.42 25.99
C CYS A 61 -3.23 3.88 27.09
N ASP A 62 -4.37 4.53 27.30
CA ASP A 62 -5.50 4.02 28.06
C ASP A 62 -6.47 3.34 27.09
N ASP A 63 -6.37 2.01 26.95
CA ASP A 63 -7.12 1.21 25.98
C ASP A 63 -8.03 0.19 26.66
N THR A 64 -9.35 0.36 26.49
CA THR A 64 -10.36 -0.58 27.00
C THR A 64 -10.82 -1.61 25.95
N VAL A 65 -10.37 -1.50 24.71
CA VAL A 65 -10.72 -2.40 23.60
C VAL A 65 -9.74 -3.57 23.51
N ALA A 66 -8.46 -3.30 23.77
CA ALA A 66 -7.40 -4.30 23.94
C ALA A 66 -7.25 -5.28 22.75
N THR A 67 -7.38 -4.78 21.52
CA THR A 67 -7.18 -5.52 20.27
C THR A 67 -5.94 -5.01 19.50
N LEU A 68 -5.58 -5.68 18.40
CA LEU A 68 -4.44 -5.26 17.59
C LEU A 68 -4.70 -3.88 16.96
N GLY A 69 -3.84 -2.90 17.24
CA GLY A 69 -3.98 -1.53 16.73
C GLY A 69 -4.87 -0.61 17.55
N SER A 70 -5.49 -1.08 18.64
CA SER A 70 -6.22 -0.19 19.56
C SER A 70 -5.31 0.59 20.50
N ASP A 71 -4.04 0.23 20.60
CA ASP A 71 -3.01 0.98 21.34
C ASP A 71 -2.44 2.18 20.55
N GLY A 72 -2.95 2.45 19.35
CA GLY A 72 -2.47 3.50 18.47
C GLY A 72 -1.89 2.93 17.18
N VAL A 73 -2.02 3.72 16.10
CA VAL A 73 -1.53 3.35 14.78
C VAL A 73 -0.76 4.52 14.17
N LEU A 74 0.34 4.18 13.51
CA LEU A 74 1.02 5.10 12.60
C LEU A 74 0.68 4.73 11.16
N LEU A 75 0.32 5.73 10.37
CA LEU A 75 0.00 5.58 8.95
C LEU A 75 1.03 6.36 8.15
N GLY A 76 1.74 5.67 7.27
CA GLY A 76 2.89 6.26 6.58
C GLY A 76 3.15 5.74 5.19
N TRP A 77 4.19 6.30 4.59
CA TRP A 77 4.71 5.93 3.29
C TRP A 77 6.24 5.80 3.36
N HIS A 78 6.79 5.09 2.38
CA HIS A 78 8.23 4.91 2.22
C HIS A 78 8.58 5.03 0.74
N SER A 79 9.69 5.69 0.44
CA SER A 79 10.13 5.88 -0.94
C SER A 79 10.61 4.57 -1.56
N PHE A 80 10.56 4.54 -2.89
CA PHE A 80 11.00 3.38 -3.64
C PHE A 80 12.50 3.06 -3.46
N ASP A 81 13.36 4.06 -3.29
CA ASP A 81 14.79 3.84 -3.01
C ASP A 81 15.08 3.35 -1.58
N GLY A 82 14.05 3.39 -0.73
CA GLY A 82 14.10 3.06 0.68
C GLY A 82 14.95 4.00 1.55
N GLU A 83 15.27 5.19 1.04
CA GLU A 83 16.06 6.17 1.77
C GLU A 83 15.20 7.14 2.58
N SER A 84 13.90 7.23 2.28
CA SER A 84 12.98 8.16 2.93
C SER A 84 11.63 7.52 3.25
N GLY A 85 10.94 8.10 4.21
CA GLY A 85 9.60 7.69 4.60
C GLY A 85 9.16 8.42 5.85
N GLU A 86 7.87 8.69 5.94
CA GLU A 86 7.26 9.38 7.06
C GLU A 86 6.02 8.63 7.50
N ALA A 87 5.78 8.61 8.80
CA ALA A 87 4.59 8.07 9.43
C ALA A 87 3.89 9.16 10.26
N ILE A 88 2.58 9.14 10.23
CA ILE A 88 1.70 10.09 10.89
C ILE A 88 0.98 9.37 12.02
N LEU A 89 1.01 9.96 13.22
CA LEU A 89 0.07 9.64 14.30
C LEU A 89 -1.13 10.59 14.15
N PRO A 90 -2.33 10.09 13.82
CA PRO A 90 -3.53 10.93 13.77
C PRO A 90 -3.92 11.40 15.17
N GLU A 91 -4.56 12.57 15.27
CA GLU A 91 -5.15 13.02 16.54
C GLU A 91 -6.36 12.18 16.93
N VAL A 92 -7.14 11.74 15.93
CA VAL A 92 -8.28 10.85 16.07
C VAL A 92 -8.18 9.78 15.01
N THR A 93 -8.26 8.52 15.40
CA THR A 93 -8.31 7.35 14.52
C THR A 93 -9.59 6.57 14.78
N VAL A 94 -10.35 6.27 13.74
CA VAL A 94 -11.43 5.28 13.76
C VAL A 94 -10.94 4.02 13.07
N ALA A 95 -11.17 2.87 13.69
CA ALA A 95 -10.72 1.61 13.18
C ALA A 95 -11.82 0.55 13.22
N LYS A 96 -11.74 -0.40 12.28
CA LYS A 96 -12.60 -1.56 12.17
C LYS A 96 -11.76 -2.80 11.92
N ALA A 97 -11.92 -3.82 12.77
CA ALA A 97 -11.32 -5.13 12.60
C ALA A 97 -12.27 -6.07 11.82
N SER A 98 -11.70 -7.16 11.29
CA SER A 98 -12.44 -8.16 10.51
C SER A 98 -13.44 -8.98 11.32
N ASP A 99 -13.27 -9.04 12.64
CA ASP A 99 -14.20 -9.69 13.57
C ASP A 99 -15.43 -8.81 13.92
N GLY A 100 -15.49 -7.60 13.35
CA GLY A 100 -16.56 -6.63 13.61
C GLY A 100 -16.28 -5.67 14.75
N THR A 101 -15.16 -5.83 15.48
CA THR A 101 -14.74 -4.90 16.53
C THR A 101 -14.42 -3.54 15.89
N ALA A 102 -14.95 -2.45 16.47
CA ALA A 102 -14.71 -1.10 16.01
C ALA A 102 -14.43 -0.16 17.19
N TRP A 103 -13.49 0.76 17.02
CA TRP A 103 -13.03 1.63 18.09
C TRP A 103 -12.60 3.00 17.59
N VAL A 104 -12.46 3.92 18.54
CA VAL A 104 -11.82 5.22 18.34
C VAL A 104 -10.63 5.32 19.27
N THR A 105 -9.47 5.64 18.71
CA THR A 105 -8.26 6.03 19.44
C THR A 105 -8.03 7.52 19.22
N HIS A 106 -7.89 8.31 20.27
CA HIS A 106 -7.63 9.74 20.14
C HIS A 106 -6.59 10.22 21.15
N VAL A 107 -5.92 11.33 20.83
CA VAL A 107 -5.02 12.01 21.75
C VAL A 107 -5.84 12.67 22.87
N GLU A 108 -5.39 12.49 24.12
CA GLU A 108 -6.02 13.10 25.28
C GLU A 108 -6.13 14.63 25.11
N GLY A 109 -7.35 15.15 25.26
CA GLY A 109 -7.65 16.57 25.08
C GLY A 109 -8.12 16.97 23.67
N CYS A 110 -8.02 16.07 22.67
CA CYS A 110 -8.60 16.31 21.35
C CYS A 110 -10.11 16.02 21.35
N SER A 111 -10.88 16.85 20.64
CA SER A 111 -12.30 16.59 20.38
C SER A 111 -12.48 15.49 19.34
N VAL A 112 -13.34 14.52 19.61
CA VAL A 112 -13.70 13.47 18.65
C VAL A 112 -14.96 13.89 17.91
N ASP A 113 -14.80 14.30 16.64
CA ASP A 113 -15.91 14.54 15.72
C ASP A 113 -15.96 13.46 14.63
N LEU A 114 -16.96 12.60 14.73
CA LEU A 114 -17.22 11.51 13.78
C LEU A 114 -18.25 11.89 12.71
N ALA A 115 -18.70 13.14 12.67
CA ALA A 115 -19.64 13.58 11.66
C ALA A 115 -19.04 13.37 10.25
N PRO A 116 -19.82 12.82 9.30
CA PRO A 116 -19.38 12.72 7.93
C PRO A 116 -19.10 14.13 7.41
N PRO A 117 -18.00 14.32 6.65
CA PRO A 117 -17.65 15.62 6.13
C PRO A 117 -18.76 16.08 5.21
N SER A 118 -19.00 17.40 5.18
CA SER A 118 -19.89 17.99 4.19
C SER A 118 -19.38 17.61 2.80
N SER A 119 -20.09 16.71 2.11
CA SER A 119 -19.62 16.12 0.85
C SER A 119 -19.31 17.22 -0.17
N THR A 120 -18.03 17.47 -0.42
CA THR A 120 -17.59 18.28 -1.55
C THR A 120 -17.78 17.47 -2.82
N ALA A 121 -18.93 17.64 -3.48
CA ALA A 121 -19.11 17.11 -4.83
C ALA A 121 -17.94 17.59 -5.71
N PRO A 122 -17.37 16.73 -6.57
CA PRO A 122 -16.33 17.15 -7.49
C PRO A 122 -16.86 18.26 -8.40
N ARG A 123 -16.15 19.39 -8.45
CA ARG A 123 -16.56 20.59 -9.20
C ARG A 123 -15.77 20.82 -10.48
N ALA A 124 -14.57 20.23 -10.60
CA ALA A 124 -13.76 20.35 -11.79
C ALA A 124 -14.50 19.81 -13.03
N THR A 125 -14.61 20.65 -14.05
CA THR A 125 -15.18 20.32 -15.36
C THR A 125 -14.11 20.17 -16.43
N GLU A 126 -12.88 20.59 -16.15
CA GLU A 126 -11.76 20.58 -17.08
C GLU A 126 -10.51 19.98 -16.45
N PHE A 127 -9.85 19.12 -17.22
CA PHE A 127 -8.60 18.45 -16.87
C PHE A 127 -7.63 18.50 -18.04
N THR A 128 -6.38 18.83 -17.78
CA THR A 128 -5.28 18.70 -18.74
C THR A 128 -4.44 17.49 -18.39
N VAL A 129 -4.20 16.61 -19.35
CA VAL A 129 -3.40 15.39 -19.16
C VAL A 129 -2.13 15.50 -20.00
N ARG A 130 -0.97 15.37 -19.37
CA ARG A 130 0.32 15.40 -20.06
C ARG A 130 1.24 14.28 -19.56
N PRO A 131 2.04 13.66 -20.43
CA PRO A 131 3.06 12.73 -20.00
C PRO A 131 4.14 13.48 -19.20
N GLY A 132 4.69 12.86 -18.15
CA GLY A 132 5.88 13.41 -17.51
C GLY A 132 7.16 13.05 -18.25
N VAL A 133 7.19 11.86 -18.85
CA VAL A 133 8.19 11.44 -19.83
C VAL A 133 7.54 11.18 -21.19
N ASP A 134 8.15 11.74 -22.24
CA ASP A 134 7.77 11.47 -23.63
C ASP A 134 7.71 9.97 -23.95
N VAL A 135 6.71 9.57 -24.75
CA VAL A 135 6.45 8.17 -25.08
C VAL A 135 7.62 7.55 -25.84
N ALA A 136 8.27 8.28 -26.75
CA ALA A 136 9.42 7.74 -27.47
C ALA A 136 10.61 7.50 -26.53
N THR A 137 10.78 8.36 -25.52
CA THR A 137 11.79 8.17 -24.48
C THR A 137 11.52 6.92 -23.63
N TYR A 138 10.28 6.71 -23.21
CA TYR A 138 9.87 5.49 -22.51
C TYR A 138 10.15 4.23 -23.35
N LEU A 139 9.78 4.24 -24.64
CA LEU A 139 10.00 3.10 -25.53
C LEU A 139 11.48 2.78 -25.75
N ARG A 140 12.34 3.79 -25.83
CA ARG A 140 13.80 3.59 -25.89
C ARG A 140 14.33 2.93 -24.62
N ALA A 141 13.84 3.34 -23.44
CA ALA A 141 14.24 2.72 -22.17
C ALA A 141 13.80 1.24 -22.10
N VAL A 142 12.58 0.94 -22.56
CA VAL A 142 12.08 -0.46 -22.66
C VAL A 142 12.95 -1.29 -23.59
N ALA A 143 13.32 -0.76 -24.77
CA ALA A 143 14.20 -1.47 -25.71
C ALA A 143 15.58 -1.73 -25.11
N ALA A 144 16.21 -0.73 -24.49
CA ALA A 144 17.52 -0.87 -23.85
C ALA A 144 17.51 -1.95 -22.75
N ILE A 145 16.46 -1.99 -21.93
CA ILE A 145 16.30 -3.01 -20.88
C ILE A 145 16.08 -4.40 -21.47
N ARG A 146 15.25 -4.53 -22.50
CA ARG A 146 15.06 -5.80 -23.21
C ARG A 146 16.40 -6.33 -23.74
N ASP A 147 17.19 -5.47 -24.36
CA ASP A 147 18.47 -5.87 -24.96
C ASP A 147 19.49 -6.25 -23.87
N ALA A 148 19.47 -5.58 -22.70
CA ALA A 148 20.29 -5.95 -21.54
C ALA A 148 19.89 -7.31 -20.94
N VAL A 149 18.60 -7.62 -20.87
CA VAL A 149 18.11 -8.96 -20.47
C VAL A 149 18.58 -10.03 -21.45
N GLN A 150 18.49 -9.77 -22.76
CA GLN A 150 18.96 -10.70 -23.80
C GLN A 150 20.47 -10.96 -23.73
N ARG A 151 21.26 -9.96 -23.33
CA ARG A 151 22.71 -10.10 -23.10
C ARG A 151 23.06 -10.71 -21.74
N GLY A 152 22.07 -11.00 -20.88
CA GLY A 152 22.30 -11.56 -19.54
C GLY A 152 22.89 -10.56 -18.54
N GLU A 153 22.86 -9.26 -18.83
CA GLU A 153 23.39 -8.22 -17.93
C GLU A 153 22.49 -7.97 -16.72
N ILE A 154 21.18 -8.18 -16.89
CA ILE A 154 20.16 -8.10 -15.84
C ILE A 154 19.14 -9.22 -16.03
N THR A 155 18.54 -9.69 -14.94
CA THR A 155 17.53 -10.76 -14.99
C THR A 155 16.13 -10.22 -15.29
N LYS A 156 15.76 -9.10 -14.66
CA LYS A 156 14.44 -8.47 -14.79
C LYS A 156 14.52 -7.00 -14.38
N ALA A 157 13.73 -6.17 -15.05
CA ALA A 157 13.52 -4.78 -14.67
C ALA A 157 12.07 -4.37 -14.94
N VAL A 158 11.57 -3.46 -14.12
CA VAL A 158 10.26 -2.83 -14.31
C VAL A 158 10.49 -1.38 -14.71
N VAL A 159 9.80 -0.92 -15.76
CA VAL A 159 9.87 0.45 -16.25
C VAL A 159 8.51 1.10 -16.08
N ALA A 160 8.47 2.20 -15.35
CA ALA A 160 7.28 3.01 -15.16
C ALA A 160 7.41 4.35 -15.88
N ARG A 161 6.28 5.03 -16.06
CA ARG A 161 6.22 6.42 -16.52
C ARG A 161 5.12 7.14 -15.76
N ASP A 162 5.31 8.42 -15.56
CA ASP A 162 4.36 9.33 -14.95
C ASP A 162 3.40 9.96 -15.98
N ILE A 163 2.22 10.29 -15.50
CA ILE A 163 1.23 11.11 -16.20
C ILE A 163 0.80 12.18 -15.21
N PHE A 164 0.93 13.44 -15.62
CA PHE A 164 0.42 14.56 -14.88
C PHE A 164 -1.00 14.87 -15.32
N VAL A 165 -1.90 15.00 -14.35
CA VAL A 165 -3.27 15.44 -14.55
C VAL A 165 -3.45 16.73 -13.76
N GLU A 166 -3.66 17.83 -14.47
CA GLU A 166 -3.92 19.14 -13.89
C GLU A 166 -5.44 19.38 -13.95
N SER A 167 -6.00 19.86 -12.85
CA SER A 167 -7.44 20.10 -12.68
C SER A 167 -7.67 21.58 -12.45
N SER A 168 -8.75 22.12 -13.03
CA SER A 168 -9.18 23.52 -12.84
C SER A 168 -9.57 23.83 -11.39
N GLU A 169 -9.99 22.82 -10.63
CA GLU A 169 -10.35 22.91 -9.22
C GLU A 169 -9.57 21.88 -8.39
N PRO A 170 -9.42 22.08 -7.06
CA PRO A 170 -8.85 21.06 -6.18
C PRO A 170 -9.55 19.71 -6.32
N ILE A 171 -8.75 18.64 -6.45
CA ILE A 171 -9.28 17.27 -6.56
C ILE A 171 -9.85 16.87 -5.19
N SER A 172 -11.13 16.51 -5.14
CA SER A 172 -11.72 15.93 -3.93
C SER A 172 -11.22 14.50 -3.74
N VAL A 173 -10.29 14.34 -2.78
CA VAL A 173 -9.76 13.03 -2.36
C VAL A 173 -10.88 12.13 -1.84
N HIS A 174 -11.85 12.68 -1.11
CA HIS A 174 -13.03 11.93 -0.65
C HIS A 174 -13.82 11.32 -1.82
N ALA A 175 -14.12 12.12 -2.85
CA ALA A 175 -14.81 11.63 -4.04
C ALA A 175 -13.98 10.62 -4.83
N LEU A 176 -12.66 10.81 -4.90
CA LEU A 176 -11.72 9.87 -5.52
C LEU A 176 -11.72 8.52 -4.79
N LEU A 177 -11.61 8.50 -3.47
CA LEU A 177 -11.64 7.29 -2.65
C LEU A 177 -12.96 6.52 -2.77
N ARG A 178 -14.10 7.21 -2.90
CA ARG A 178 -15.40 6.59 -3.19
C ARG A 178 -15.44 5.92 -4.56
N ARG A 179 -14.87 6.55 -5.60
CA ARG A 179 -14.73 5.94 -6.93
C ARG A 179 -13.80 4.73 -6.90
N LEU A 180 -12.65 4.85 -6.21
CA LEU A 180 -11.73 3.73 -6.01
C LEU A 180 -12.39 2.57 -5.26
N ARG A 181 -13.26 2.83 -4.28
CA ARG A 181 -14.06 1.77 -3.63
C ARG A 181 -14.96 1.03 -4.63
N ALA A 182 -15.67 1.78 -5.46
CA ALA A 182 -16.61 1.19 -6.41
C ALA A 182 -15.92 0.32 -7.47
N SER A 183 -14.73 0.72 -7.92
CA SER A 183 -13.99 0.01 -8.96
C SER A 183 -12.99 -1.03 -8.40
N PHE A 184 -12.34 -0.75 -7.27
CA PHE A 184 -11.25 -1.52 -6.68
C PHE A 184 -11.55 -1.94 -5.24
N GLY A 185 -12.79 -2.36 -4.96
CA GLY A 185 -13.27 -2.64 -3.60
C GLY A 185 -12.45 -3.66 -2.82
N SER A 186 -11.91 -4.67 -3.52
CA SER A 186 -11.07 -5.75 -2.97
C SER A 186 -9.59 -5.35 -2.77
N SER A 187 -9.20 -4.14 -3.15
CA SER A 187 -7.83 -3.62 -3.02
C SER A 187 -7.64 -2.86 -1.70
N TYR A 188 -6.38 -2.76 -1.26
CA TYR A 188 -5.98 -1.83 -0.21
C TYR A 188 -6.09 -0.41 -0.73
N ARG A 189 -7.08 0.33 -0.23
CA ARG A 189 -7.27 1.75 -0.54
C ARG A 189 -6.56 2.57 0.51
N TYR A 190 -5.80 3.56 0.05
CA TYR A 190 -5.02 4.42 0.93
C TYR A 190 -5.13 5.88 0.53
N SER A 191 -4.98 6.76 1.53
CA SER A 191 -4.82 8.20 1.40
C SER A 191 -3.90 8.64 2.51
N ILE A 192 -2.64 9.00 2.23
CA ILE A 192 -1.64 9.33 3.25
C ILE A 192 -0.76 10.45 2.70
N ASP A 193 -0.80 11.62 3.33
CA ASP A 193 0.05 12.78 3.00
C ASP A 193 0.09 13.15 1.51
N GLY A 194 -1.07 13.10 0.85
CA GLY A 194 -1.21 13.40 -0.59
C GLY A 194 -1.03 12.20 -1.53
N LEU A 195 -0.58 11.05 -1.02
CA LEU A 195 -0.57 9.79 -1.77
C LEU A 195 -1.92 9.11 -1.66
N VAL A 196 -2.57 8.85 -2.80
CA VAL A 196 -3.90 8.24 -2.85
C VAL A 196 -3.93 7.13 -3.90
N GLY A 197 -4.51 5.98 -3.55
CA GLY A 197 -4.54 4.86 -4.49
C GLY A 197 -5.31 3.65 -3.99
N ALA A 198 -5.33 2.62 -4.84
CA ALA A 198 -5.89 1.30 -4.56
C ALA A 198 -4.93 0.23 -5.08
N SER A 199 -4.25 -0.48 -4.17
CA SER A 199 -3.29 -1.54 -4.52
C SER A 199 -3.89 -2.91 -4.22
N PRO A 200 -3.91 -3.86 -5.17
CA PRO A 200 -4.27 -5.24 -4.88
C PRO A 200 -3.14 -6.04 -4.21
N GLU A 201 -1.92 -5.52 -4.24
CA GLU A 201 -0.72 -6.21 -3.75
C GLU A 201 -0.49 -5.89 -2.28
N LEU A 202 -0.31 -6.93 -1.47
CA LEU A 202 0.14 -6.82 -0.09
C LEU A 202 1.64 -7.08 -0.05
N LEU A 203 2.41 -6.04 0.29
CA LEU A 203 3.85 -6.16 0.48
C LEU A 203 4.17 -7.10 1.65
N VAL A 204 3.74 -6.70 2.85
CA VAL A 204 3.90 -7.47 4.07
C VAL A 204 2.83 -7.05 5.07
N ALA A 205 2.28 -8.01 5.81
CA ALA A 205 1.51 -7.77 7.03
C ALA A 205 2.07 -8.64 8.15
N ARG A 206 2.05 -8.12 9.37
CA ARG A 206 2.47 -8.83 10.57
C ARG A 206 1.45 -8.65 11.68
N ALA A 207 1.07 -9.76 12.32
CA ALA A 207 0.27 -9.79 13.54
C ALA A 207 0.93 -10.76 14.53
N GLY A 208 1.58 -10.23 15.57
CA GLY A 208 2.42 -11.06 16.44
C GLY A 208 3.54 -11.73 15.66
N ASP A 209 3.59 -13.06 15.69
CA ASP A 209 4.56 -13.87 14.95
C ASP A 209 4.06 -14.29 13.55
N ASP A 210 2.80 -14.03 13.23
CA ASP A 210 2.22 -14.34 11.92
C ASP A 210 2.58 -13.24 10.93
N VAL A 211 3.22 -13.63 9.84
CA VAL A 211 3.71 -12.74 8.79
C VAL A 211 3.15 -13.23 7.48
N SER A 212 2.75 -12.29 6.63
CA SER A 212 2.19 -12.65 5.34
C SER A 212 2.49 -11.65 4.25
N SER A 213 2.56 -12.15 3.03
CA SER A 213 2.77 -11.37 1.81
C SER A 213 1.86 -11.92 0.69
N ASN A 214 1.55 -11.10 -0.31
CA ASN A 214 0.83 -11.53 -1.49
C ASN A 214 1.41 -10.86 -2.74
N PRO A 215 2.64 -11.23 -3.15
CA PRO A 215 3.27 -10.70 -4.36
C PRO A 215 2.44 -11.02 -5.61
N LEU A 216 2.36 -10.04 -6.51
CA LEU A 216 1.63 -10.15 -7.78
C LEU A 216 2.57 -10.01 -8.98
N ALA A 217 2.58 -10.98 -9.88
CA ALA A 217 3.35 -10.89 -11.12
C ALA A 217 2.69 -11.67 -12.25
N GLY A 218 2.83 -11.17 -13.48
CA GLY A 218 1.98 -11.61 -14.59
C GLY A 218 0.66 -10.86 -14.58
N THR A 219 0.19 -10.47 -15.76
CA THR A 219 -0.98 -9.60 -15.89
C THR A 219 -1.68 -9.85 -17.21
N THR A 220 -3.01 -9.88 -17.17
CA THR A 220 -3.88 -9.90 -18.35
C THR A 220 -4.99 -8.85 -18.16
N PRO A 221 -5.47 -8.19 -19.23
CA PRO A 221 -6.54 -7.21 -19.09
C PRO A 221 -7.86 -7.85 -18.66
N ARG A 222 -8.75 -7.01 -18.12
CA ARG A 222 -10.18 -7.32 -18.02
C ARG A 222 -10.96 -6.51 -19.02
N THR A 223 -12.00 -7.15 -19.55
CA THR A 223 -12.87 -6.64 -20.60
C THR A 223 -14.25 -6.26 -20.07
N GLY A 224 -14.63 -6.78 -18.89
CA GLY A 224 -15.97 -6.63 -18.34
C GLY A 224 -16.95 -7.72 -18.78
N ASP A 225 -16.56 -8.56 -19.74
CA ASP A 225 -17.29 -9.78 -20.13
C ASP A 225 -16.77 -10.96 -19.29
N PRO A 226 -17.61 -11.60 -18.44
CA PRO A 226 -17.18 -12.69 -17.57
C PRO A 226 -16.62 -13.91 -18.32
N VAL A 227 -17.11 -14.21 -19.53
CA VAL A 227 -16.65 -15.36 -20.31
C VAL A 227 -15.28 -15.08 -20.90
N ILE A 228 -15.08 -13.89 -21.47
CA ILE A 228 -13.79 -13.48 -22.01
C ILE A 228 -12.76 -13.35 -20.88
N ASP A 229 -13.13 -12.73 -19.76
CA ASP A 229 -12.26 -12.56 -18.60
C ASP A 229 -11.81 -13.91 -18.02
N ALA A 230 -12.72 -14.90 -17.92
CA ALA A 230 -12.39 -16.25 -17.46
C ALA A 230 -11.42 -16.98 -18.40
N ARG A 231 -11.62 -16.83 -19.71
CA ARG A 231 -10.68 -17.39 -20.71
C ARG A 231 -9.31 -16.75 -20.59
N LEU A 232 -9.23 -15.41 -20.51
CA LEU A 232 -7.96 -14.68 -20.36
C LEU A 232 -7.24 -15.04 -19.06
N ALA A 233 -7.97 -15.27 -17.97
CA ALA A 233 -7.44 -15.74 -16.70
C ALA A 233 -6.83 -17.14 -16.82
N ALA A 234 -7.53 -18.06 -17.49
CA ALA A 234 -7.03 -19.41 -17.75
C ALA A 234 -5.76 -19.40 -18.63
N GLU A 235 -5.74 -18.56 -19.67
CA GLU A 235 -4.57 -18.34 -20.52
C GLU A 235 -3.38 -17.76 -19.73
N LEU A 236 -3.64 -16.80 -18.83
CA LEU A 236 -2.61 -16.23 -17.96
C LEU A 236 -2.01 -17.31 -17.05
N ARG A 237 -2.85 -18.15 -16.43
CA ARG A 237 -2.41 -19.24 -15.55
C ARG A 237 -1.64 -20.32 -16.31
N ALA A 238 -2.01 -20.62 -17.55
CA ALA A 238 -1.32 -21.61 -18.39
C ALA A 238 -0.04 -21.07 -19.06
N SER A 239 0.20 -19.76 -19.02
CA SER A 239 1.32 -19.13 -19.71
C SER A 239 2.66 -19.43 -19.03
N GLU A 240 3.49 -20.26 -19.65
CA GLU A 240 4.85 -20.60 -19.17
C GLU A 240 5.69 -19.34 -18.89
N LYS A 241 5.65 -18.35 -19.79
CA LYS A 241 6.34 -17.08 -19.59
C LYS A 241 5.90 -16.37 -18.30
N ASN A 242 4.59 -16.24 -18.07
CA ASN A 242 4.10 -15.57 -16.87
C ASN A 242 4.39 -16.37 -15.60
N GLN A 243 4.33 -17.70 -15.67
CA GLN A 243 4.72 -18.59 -14.57
C GLN A 243 6.20 -18.41 -14.20
N ILE A 244 7.11 -18.35 -15.18
CA ILE A 244 8.54 -18.08 -14.95
C ILE A 244 8.74 -16.68 -14.35
N GLU A 245 8.12 -15.65 -14.94
CA GLU A 245 8.23 -14.27 -14.44
C GLU A 245 7.68 -14.10 -13.02
N HIS A 246 6.65 -14.90 -12.65
CA HIS A 246 6.05 -14.96 -11.32
C HIS A 246 6.94 -15.69 -10.33
N ARG A 247 7.46 -16.87 -10.69
CA ARG A 247 8.39 -17.64 -9.84
C ARG A 247 9.59 -16.82 -9.40
N VAL A 248 10.19 -16.03 -10.30
CA VAL A 248 11.30 -15.12 -9.96
C VAL A 248 10.93 -14.11 -8.86
N VAL A 249 9.67 -13.66 -8.81
CA VAL A 249 9.20 -12.76 -7.74
C VAL A 249 9.01 -13.53 -6.44
N ILE A 250 8.43 -14.73 -6.50
CA ILE A 250 8.21 -15.58 -5.32
C ILE A 250 9.54 -15.95 -4.67
N ASP A 251 10.52 -16.39 -5.46
CA ASP A 251 11.86 -16.76 -4.97
C ASP A 251 12.55 -15.56 -4.30
N MET A 252 12.41 -14.35 -4.88
CA MET A 252 12.96 -13.14 -4.27
C MET A 252 12.30 -12.79 -2.93
N VAL A 253 10.96 -12.86 -2.85
CA VAL A 253 10.25 -12.60 -1.59
C VAL A 253 10.59 -13.67 -0.55
N HIS A 254 10.66 -14.93 -0.97
CA HIS A 254 11.10 -16.05 -0.14
C HIS A 254 12.48 -15.78 0.45
N ASP A 255 13.49 -15.54 -0.38
CA ASP A 255 14.87 -15.34 0.05
C ASP A 255 15.04 -14.09 0.93
N THR A 256 14.18 -13.08 0.70
CA THR A 256 14.14 -11.86 1.53
C THR A 256 13.56 -12.13 2.92
N LEU A 257 12.49 -12.93 3.00
CA LEU A 257 11.82 -13.22 4.27
C LEU A 257 12.55 -14.31 5.06
N LEU A 258 13.10 -15.33 4.41
CA LEU A 258 13.71 -16.52 5.02
C LEU A 258 14.61 -16.24 6.25
N PRO A 259 15.50 -15.21 6.25
CA PRO A 259 16.35 -14.92 7.41
C PRO A 259 15.59 -14.54 8.69
N TRP A 260 14.31 -14.18 8.59
CA TRP A 260 13.48 -13.66 9.68
C TRP A 260 12.48 -14.70 10.22
N CYS A 261 12.47 -15.91 9.67
CA CYS A 261 11.33 -16.82 9.73
C CYS A 261 11.71 -18.21 10.23
N SER A 262 10.89 -18.79 11.11
CA SER A 262 11.11 -20.15 11.65
C SER A 262 10.56 -21.19 10.72
N TYR A 263 9.51 -20.81 10.02
CA TYR A 263 8.80 -21.59 9.04
C TYR A 263 8.27 -20.64 7.96
N LEU A 264 8.36 -21.08 6.70
CA LEU A 264 7.92 -20.32 5.54
C LEU A 264 7.18 -21.29 4.62
N ASP A 265 5.89 -21.00 4.38
CA ASP A 265 5.04 -21.75 3.46
C ASP A 265 4.43 -20.82 2.42
N TRP A 266 4.12 -21.36 1.25
CA TRP A 266 3.45 -20.61 0.19
C TRP A 266 2.59 -21.53 -0.68
N GLN A 267 1.54 -20.96 -1.26
CA GLN A 267 0.66 -21.72 -2.15
C GLN A 267 1.44 -22.26 -3.37
N PRO A 268 1.39 -23.57 -3.66
CA PRO A 268 2.21 -24.19 -4.69
C PRO A 268 1.88 -23.65 -6.10
N GLU A 269 0.62 -23.32 -6.33
CA GLU A 269 0.12 -22.73 -7.57
C GLU A 269 -0.37 -21.30 -7.34
N PRO A 270 -0.10 -20.37 -8.27
CA PRO A 270 -0.63 -19.03 -8.17
C PRO A 270 -2.14 -18.99 -8.42
N GLU A 271 -2.81 -18.11 -7.70
CA GLU A 271 -4.21 -17.76 -7.86
C GLU A 271 -4.38 -16.57 -8.81
N VAL A 272 -5.57 -16.45 -9.42
CA VAL A 272 -5.92 -15.29 -10.23
C VAL A 272 -6.54 -14.22 -9.33
N VAL A 273 -5.84 -13.09 -9.19
CA VAL A 273 -6.32 -11.91 -8.44
C VAL A 273 -6.89 -10.90 -9.44
N ALA A 274 -8.21 -10.78 -9.49
CA ALA A 274 -8.90 -9.85 -10.38
C ALA A 274 -9.19 -8.50 -9.68
N VAL A 275 -8.85 -7.40 -10.36
CA VAL A 275 -9.26 -6.03 -10.01
C VAL A 275 -10.12 -5.42 -11.12
N ALA A 276 -10.39 -4.11 -11.11
CA ALA A 276 -11.33 -3.48 -12.04
C ALA A 276 -10.96 -3.69 -13.52
N ASN A 277 -9.68 -3.49 -13.85
CA ASN A 277 -9.19 -3.35 -15.21
C ASN A 277 -8.20 -4.44 -15.63
N VAL A 278 -7.69 -5.23 -14.69
CA VAL A 278 -6.68 -6.28 -14.94
C VAL A 278 -6.87 -7.47 -14.00
N GLN A 279 -6.21 -8.57 -14.32
CA GLN A 279 -6.08 -9.76 -13.48
C GLN A 279 -4.59 -10.12 -13.37
N HIS A 280 -4.17 -10.56 -12.20
CA HIS A 280 -2.79 -10.90 -11.86
C HIS A 280 -2.67 -12.37 -11.45
N LEU A 281 -1.47 -12.94 -11.59
CA LEU A 281 -1.12 -14.11 -10.77
C LEU A 281 -0.65 -13.61 -9.41
N GLY A 282 -1.18 -14.21 -8.34
CA GLY A 282 -0.79 -13.93 -6.96
C GLY A 282 -0.47 -15.22 -6.23
N THR A 283 0.48 -15.17 -5.31
CA THR A 283 0.76 -16.30 -4.42
C THR A 283 0.77 -15.79 -2.99
N ARG A 284 -0.12 -16.33 -2.17
CA ARG A 284 -0.12 -16.06 -0.74
C ARG A 284 1.08 -16.75 -0.10
N ILE A 285 1.89 -15.98 0.63
CA ILE A 285 3.03 -16.45 1.42
C ILE A 285 2.69 -16.23 2.89
N GLU A 286 2.80 -17.28 3.70
CA GLU A 286 2.50 -17.27 5.13
C GLU A 286 3.67 -17.84 5.93
N VAL A 287 3.94 -17.19 7.04
CA VAL A 287 5.25 -17.26 7.67
C VAL A 287 5.10 -17.11 9.17
N ALA A 288 5.78 -17.97 9.93
CA ALA A 288 5.97 -17.77 11.36
C ALA A 288 7.34 -17.11 11.59
N ALA A 289 7.38 -15.98 12.29
CA ALA A 289 8.62 -15.29 12.62
C ALA A 289 9.45 -16.11 13.64
N GLN A 290 10.79 -16.10 13.53
CA GLN A 290 11.68 -16.75 14.52
C GLN A 290 11.77 -15.98 15.83
N ASN A 291 11.52 -14.68 15.77
CA ASN A 291 11.67 -13.74 16.87
C ASN A 291 10.83 -12.50 16.56
N SER A 292 10.72 -11.63 17.56
CA SER A 292 10.07 -10.33 17.45
C SER A 292 10.77 -9.35 16.48
N ALA A 293 11.87 -9.74 15.85
CA ALA A 293 12.66 -8.93 14.91
C ALA A 293 11.77 -8.26 13.83
N PRO A 294 12.07 -7.00 13.44
CA PRO A 294 11.19 -6.27 12.55
C PRO A 294 11.34 -6.79 11.13
N ILE A 295 10.22 -6.89 10.44
CA ILE A 295 10.24 -7.22 9.02
C ILE A 295 10.29 -5.90 8.28
N VAL A 296 11.51 -5.48 7.95
CA VAL A 296 11.75 -4.42 6.99
C VAL A 296 11.45 -5.03 5.63
N ALA A 297 10.42 -4.53 4.96
CA ALA A 297 10.21 -4.87 3.57
C ALA A 297 11.41 -4.39 2.75
N SER A 298 11.93 -5.26 1.88
CA SER A 298 12.99 -4.91 0.94
C SER A 298 12.58 -3.68 0.11
N PRO A 299 13.52 -2.78 -0.25
CA PRO A 299 13.24 -1.55 -1.01
C PRO A 299 12.54 -1.76 -2.36
N ASP A 300 12.42 -2.99 -2.87
CA ASP A 300 11.91 -3.26 -4.22
C ASP A 300 10.38 -3.43 -4.36
N SER A 301 9.60 -3.22 -3.30
CA SER A 301 8.12 -3.35 -3.37
C SER A 301 7.38 -2.41 -2.39
N LEU A 302 6.18 -1.96 -2.81
CA LEU A 302 5.43 -0.79 -2.31
C LEU A 302 5.12 -0.78 -0.79
N PRO A 303 5.66 0.14 0.03
CA PRO A 303 5.34 0.15 1.45
C PRO A 303 4.26 1.21 1.72
N VAL A 304 3.03 0.77 1.88
CA VAL A 304 2.14 1.43 2.84
C VAL A 304 2.22 0.60 4.11
N VAL A 305 2.84 1.18 5.14
CA VAL A 305 3.04 0.53 6.43
C VAL A 305 2.00 1.08 7.40
N ALA A 306 1.20 0.19 7.96
CA ALA A 306 0.44 0.43 9.17
C ALA A 306 1.12 -0.37 10.29
N SER A 307 1.57 0.29 11.36
CA SER A 307 2.20 -0.35 12.52
C SER A 307 1.43 -0.04 13.81
N SER A 308 1.30 -1.04 14.69
CA SER A 308 0.69 -0.98 16.04
C SER A 308 1.67 -1.44 17.12
N HIS A 309 1.44 -1.17 18.42
CA HIS A 309 2.40 -1.52 19.48
C HIS A 309 2.67 -3.02 19.59
N ARG A 310 1.69 -3.88 19.30
CA ARG A 310 1.89 -5.33 19.38
C ARG A 310 2.67 -5.93 18.20
N ALA A 311 3.29 -5.09 17.36
CA ALA A 311 4.07 -5.49 16.20
C ALA A 311 5.50 -4.90 16.14
N THR A 312 6.07 -4.45 17.26
CA THR A 312 7.37 -3.75 17.28
C THR A 312 8.48 -4.55 17.95
N HIS A 313 9.62 -4.75 17.26
CA HIS A 313 10.94 -4.68 17.88
C HIS A 313 12.04 -4.29 16.86
N ARG A 314 12.96 -3.43 17.31
CA ARG A 314 14.36 -3.15 16.90
C ARG A 314 14.82 -3.30 15.43
N LEU A 315 14.86 -2.18 14.70
CA LEU A 315 15.41 -2.06 13.34
C LEU A 315 16.95 -2.16 13.31
N SER A 316 17.49 -3.07 12.51
CA SER A 316 18.90 -3.09 12.12
C SER A 316 19.03 -3.11 10.60
N SER A 317 19.78 -2.15 10.06
CA SER A 317 20.00 -2.00 8.62
C SER A 317 21.02 -3.02 8.13
N GLN A 318 20.57 -4.12 7.51
CA GLN A 318 21.42 -4.93 6.64
C GLN A 318 20.98 -4.77 5.19
N ARG A 319 21.89 -4.26 4.36
CA ARG A 319 21.69 -4.10 2.91
C ARG A 319 21.83 -5.47 2.26
N LEU A 320 20.73 -6.02 1.73
CA LEU A 320 20.78 -7.04 0.69
C LEU A 320 20.71 -6.33 -0.66
N ARG A 321 21.68 -6.57 -1.55
CA ARG A 321 21.64 -6.11 -2.94
C ARG A 321 21.22 -7.28 -3.84
N PRO A 322 19.93 -7.46 -4.18
CA PRO A 322 19.58 -8.28 -5.31
C PRO A 322 19.86 -7.54 -6.63
N SER A 323 20.02 -8.29 -7.71
CA SER A 323 20.36 -7.84 -9.07
C SER A 323 19.21 -7.12 -9.82
N PHE A 324 18.24 -6.58 -9.08
CA PHE A 324 17.09 -5.86 -9.62
C PHE A 324 17.40 -4.37 -9.76
N ARG A 325 17.01 -3.76 -10.88
CA ARG A 325 17.08 -2.29 -11.07
C ARG A 325 15.79 -1.80 -11.69
N ARG A 326 15.07 -0.93 -10.99
CA ARG A 326 14.10 -0.01 -11.61
C ARG A 326 14.89 1.20 -12.09
N CYS A 327 14.82 1.47 -13.38
CA CYS A 327 15.55 2.55 -14.02
C CYS A 327 14.56 3.61 -14.50
N TRP A 328 14.84 4.86 -14.16
CA TRP A 328 14.14 6.02 -14.74
C TRP A 328 14.87 6.46 -16.01
N PRO A 329 14.15 6.98 -17.02
CA PRO A 329 14.78 7.62 -18.16
C PRO A 329 15.65 8.82 -17.71
N PRO A 330 16.75 9.14 -18.41
CA PRO A 330 17.73 10.15 -17.98
C PRO A 330 17.20 11.57 -17.78
N SER A 331 15.96 11.86 -18.21
CA SER A 331 15.31 13.16 -18.14
C SER A 331 14.42 13.37 -16.91
N CYS A 332 14.26 12.37 -16.04
CA CYS A 332 13.54 12.55 -14.77
C CYS A 332 14.45 13.25 -13.75
N ASP A 333 14.03 14.40 -13.21
CA ASP A 333 14.70 15.09 -12.10
C ASP A 333 14.21 14.51 -10.77
N PRO A 334 15.02 13.71 -10.05
CA PRO A 334 14.63 13.12 -8.77
C PRO A 334 14.40 14.16 -7.67
N ARG A 335 14.86 15.41 -7.83
CA ARG A 335 14.73 16.48 -6.83
C ARG A 335 13.46 17.35 -6.99
N ARG A 336 12.74 17.24 -8.11
CA ARG A 336 11.43 17.89 -8.30
C ARG A 336 10.23 16.99 -7.93
N GLN A 337 10.50 15.75 -7.52
CA GLN A 337 9.52 14.69 -7.26
C GLN A 337 9.13 14.50 -5.79
N GLY A 338 9.46 15.45 -4.90
CA GLY A 338 9.28 15.33 -3.44
C GLY A 338 7.83 15.33 -2.91
N ARG A 339 6.85 14.82 -3.66
CA ARG A 339 5.46 14.69 -3.20
C ARG A 339 4.54 13.73 -3.98
N VAL A 340 5.02 13.00 -4.99
CA VAL A 340 4.18 12.08 -5.78
C VAL A 340 4.93 10.77 -6.03
N GLU A 341 4.77 9.80 -5.13
CA GLU A 341 5.23 8.42 -5.32
C GLU A 341 4.13 7.43 -4.92
N ALA A 342 3.41 6.89 -5.91
CA ALA A 342 3.01 5.49 -6.03
C ALA A 342 1.97 5.35 -7.15
N LEU A 343 2.36 4.73 -8.26
CA LEU A 343 1.41 4.13 -9.20
C LEU A 343 1.62 2.61 -9.19
N PRO A 344 0.56 1.80 -9.10
CA PRO A 344 0.68 0.36 -9.29
C PRO A 344 1.18 0.07 -10.70
N SER A 345 2.16 -0.83 -10.82
CA SER A 345 2.68 -1.28 -12.10
C SER A 345 1.62 -2.12 -12.81
N THR A 346 0.87 -1.50 -13.71
CA THR A 346 0.18 -2.21 -14.80
C THR A 346 1.06 -2.10 -16.05
N ARG A 347 1.56 -3.24 -16.53
CA ARG A 347 2.33 -3.28 -17.80
C ARG A 347 1.42 -2.79 -18.92
N ALA A 348 1.96 -1.90 -19.76
CA ALA A 348 1.36 -1.54 -21.04
C ALA A 348 1.43 -2.74 -21.99
N THR A 349 0.30 -3.33 -22.33
CA THR A 349 0.17 -4.24 -23.48
C THR A 349 0.01 -3.37 -24.73
N ARG A 350 0.87 -3.55 -25.74
CA ARG A 350 0.67 -2.99 -27.08
C ARG A 350 -0.27 -3.90 -27.88
N TRP A 351 -1.16 -3.27 -28.64
CA TRP A 351 -1.91 -3.86 -29.77
C TRP A 351 -0.97 -4.28 -30.89
#